data_AF-A0A7W7RW18-F1
#
_entry.id   AF-A0A7W7RW18-F1
#
_cell.length_a   1.000
_cell.length_b   1.000
_cell.length_c   1.000
_cell.angle_alpha   90.00
_cell.angle_beta   90.00
_cell.angle_gamma   90.00
#
_symmetry.space_group_name_H-M   'P 1'
#
loop_
_entity.id
_entity.type
_entity.pdbx_description
1 polymer ?
#
loop_
_entity_poly.entity_id
_entity_poly.type
_entity_poly.pdbx_seq_one_letter_code
_entity_poly.pdbx_strand_id
1 'polypeptide(L)'
;MLEQRRYDQQTQEWKDRYAVRAGVEGTISQAVRATQIRRTRYHGLPKTALGHVFTATAINLIRLDAWWTGTTRGRTRISHLTRLACDLGLAA
;
A
#
# COMPACT_ATOMS: atom_id res chain seq x y z
N MET A 1 21.23 17.48 -0.68
CA MET A 1 20.25 16.92 -1.66
C MET A 1 19.13 16.12 -1.00
N LEU A 2 19.41 15.10 -0.16
CA LEU A 2 18.36 14.31 0.51
C LEU A 2 17.51 15.12 1.51
N GLU A 3 18.13 15.99 2.30
CA GLU A 3 17.42 16.85 3.25
C GLU A 3 16.47 17.82 2.55
N GLN A 4 16.90 18.40 1.43
CA GLN A 4 16.08 19.29 0.62
C GLN A 4 14.86 18.56 0.03
N ARG A 5 15.04 17.33 -0.46
CA ARG A 5 13.92 16.47 -0.89
C ARG A 5 12.96 16.14 0.25
N ARG A 6 13.44 15.96 1.49
CA ARG A 6 12.58 15.74 2.67
C ARG A 6 11.81 17.01 3.05
N TYR A 7 12.42 18.16 2.89
CA TYR A 7 11.75 19.45 3.08
C TYR A 7 10.64 19.65 2.05
N ASP A 8 10.95 19.40 0.76
CA ASP A 8 9.96 19.47 -0.32
C ASP A 8 8.76 18.54 -0.07
N GLN A 9 8.99 17.34 0.46
CA GLN A 9 7.94 16.37 0.82
C GLN A 9 6.93 16.89 1.86
N GLN A 10 7.31 17.86 2.68
CA GLN A 10 6.41 18.43 3.67
C GLN A 10 5.41 19.42 3.04
N THR A 11 5.76 19.97 1.87
CA THR A 11 4.91 20.94 1.17
C THR A 11 3.61 20.30 0.66
N GLN A 12 2.53 21.07 0.67
CA GLN A 12 1.22 20.59 0.22
C GLN A 12 1.22 20.26 -1.28
N GLU A 13 1.86 21.11 -2.09
CA GLU A 13 2.00 20.87 -3.54
C GLU A 13 2.69 19.53 -3.84
N TRP A 14 3.71 19.17 -3.05
CA TRP A 14 4.34 17.87 -3.19
C TRP A 14 3.39 16.73 -2.81
N LYS A 15 2.67 16.86 -1.68
CA LYS A 15 1.70 15.85 -1.22
C LYS A 15 0.57 15.63 -2.22
N ASP A 16 0.02 16.69 -2.80
CA ASP A 16 -1.05 16.62 -3.78
C ASP A 16 -0.60 15.89 -5.05
N ARG A 17 0.61 16.21 -5.55
CA ARG A 17 1.22 15.47 -6.66
C ARG A 17 1.49 14.01 -6.30
N TYR A 18 1.90 13.74 -5.07
CA TYR A 18 2.23 12.39 -4.62
C TYR A 18 1.00 11.53 -4.31
N ALA A 19 -0.17 12.14 -4.04
CA ALA A 19 -1.38 11.42 -3.64
C ALA A 19 -1.79 10.31 -4.63
N VAL A 20 -1.66 10.59 -5.94
CA VAL A 20 -1.92 9.59 -7.00
C VAL A 20 -0.99 8.39 -6.85
N ARG A 21 0.31 8.63 -6.62
CA ARG A 21 1.32 7.59 -6.44
C ARG A 21 1.12 6.82 -5.15
N ALA A 22 0.75 7.50 -4.06
CA ALA A 22 0.40 6.87 -2.80
C ALA A 22 -0.75 5.86 -2.95
N GLY A 23 -1.74 6.16 -3.80
CA GLY A 23 -2.81 5.22 -4.14
C GLY A 23 -2.33 3.95 -4.85
N VAL A 24 -1.38 4.08 -5.78
CA VAL A 24 -0.75 2.94 -6.46
C VAL A 24 0.05 2.09 -5.48
N GLU A 25 0.89 2.73 -4.66
CA GLU A 25 1.71 2.07 -3.64
C GLU A 25 0.84 1.34 -2.59
N GLY A 26 -0.29 1.94 -2.19
CA GLY A 26 -1.28 1.31 -1.33
C GLY A 26 -1.89 0.05 -1.95
N THR A 27 -2.20 0.08 -3.25
CA THR A 27 -2.73 -1.08 -3.99
C THR A 27 -1.70 -2.21 -4.08
N ILE A 28 -0.44 -1.89 -4.38
CA ILE A 28 0.66 -2.88 -4.41
C ILE A 28 0.85 -3.51 -3.02
N SER A 29 0.84 -2.70 -1.96
CA SER A 29 0.93 -3.20 -0.58
C SER A 29 -0.21 -4.15 -0.24
N GLN A 30 -1.45 -3.81 -0.64
CA GLN A 30 -2.62 -4.66 -0.46
C GLN A 30 -2.48 -5.99 -1.21
N ALA A 31 -2.08 -5.95 -2.49
CA ALA A 31 -1.85 -7.16 -3.29
C ALA A 31 -0.81 -8.10 -2.67
N VAL A 32 0.31 -7.54 -2.21
CA VAL A 32 1.38 -8.34 -1.60
C VAL A 32 0.92 -8.99 -0.29
N ARG A 33 0.19 -8.26 0.55
CA ARG A 33 -0.17 -8.72 1.90
C ARG A 33 -1.39 -9.63 1.90
N ALA A 34 -2.45 -9.26 1.16
CA ALA A 34 -3.72 -9.97 1.19
C ALA A 34 -3.74 -11.20 0.29
N THR A 35 -3.01 -11.20 -0.84
CA THR A 35 -3.12 -12.28 -1.83
C THR A 35 -1.80 -13.01 -2.12
N GLN A 36 -0.68 -12.57 -1.52
CA GLN A 36 0.64 -13.14 -1.78
C GLN A 36 1.06 -13.10 -3.26
N ILE A 37 0.65 -12.06 -4.00
CA ILE A 37 0.84 -11.93 -5.48
C ILE A 37 2.28 -12.20 -5.97
N ARG A 38 3.30 -12.03 -5.11
CA ARG A 38 4.72 -12.29 -5.45
C ARG A 38 5.07 -13.77 -5.57
N ARG A 39 4.17 -14.67 -5.16
CA ARG A 39 4.37 -16.12 -5.19
C ARG A 39 3.15 -16.77 -5.82
N THR A 40 3.36 -17.48 -6.92
CA THR A 40 2.36 -18.37 -7.51
C THR A 40 2.74 -19.81 -7.21
N ARG A 41 1.76 -20.64 -6.84
CA ARG A 41 1.95 -22.09 -6.65
C ARG A 41 2.06 -22.84 -7.97
N TYR A 42 1.65 -22.19 -9.07
CA TYR A 42 1.61 -22.80 -10.40
C TYR A 42 2.79 -22.33 -11.23
N HIS A 43 3.40 -23.26 -11.97
CA HIS A 43 4.47 -22.97 -12.91
C HIS A 43 3.93 -22.58 -14.29
N GLY A 44 4.65 -21.67 -14.96
CA GLY A 44 4.36 -21.20 -16.31
C GLY A 44 3.66 -19.83 -16.35
N LEU A 45 4.11 -18.96 -17.26
CA LEU A 45 3.61 -17.59 -17.42
C LEU A 45 2.09 -17.50 -17.59
N PRO A 46 1.40 -18.38 -18.36
CA PRO A 46 -0.05 -18.27 -18.52
C PRO A 46 -0.82 -18.47 -17.20
N LYS A 47 -0.39 -19.41 -16.36
CA LYS A 47 -1.03 -19.66 -15.06
C LYS A 47 -0.76 -18.53 -14.07
N THR A 48 0.45 -17.97 -14.08
CA THR A 48 0.79 -16.77 -13.28
C THR A 48 -0.05 -15.57 -13.69
N ALA A 49 -0.22 -15.34 -15.00
CA ALA A 49 -1.03 -14.24 -15.52
C ALA A 49 -2.49 -14.36 -15.05
N LEU A 50 -3.08 -15.56 -15.14
CA LEU A 50 -4.42 -15.82 -14.60
C LEU A 50 -4.50 -15.56 -13.09
N GLY A 51 -3.48 -15.99 -12.33
CA GLY A 51 -3.38 -15.72 -10.90
C GLY A 51 -3.31 -14.21 -10.55
N HIS A 52 -2.66 -13.40 -11.39
CA HIS A 52 -2.66 -11.95 -11.26
C HIS A 52 -4.04 -11.34 -11.54
N VAL A 53 -4.77 -11.84 -12.55
CA VAL A 53 -6.15 -11.40 -12.83
C VAL A 53 -7.07 -11.73 -11.64
N PHE A 54 -6.97 -12.93 -11.07
CA PHE A 54 -7.72 -13.29 -9.87
C PHE A 54 -7.33 -12.43 -8.66
N THR A 55 -6.05 -12.12 -8.49
CA THR A 55 -5.60 -11.19 -7.45
C THR A 55 -6.22 -9.81 -7.62
N ALA A 56 -6.20 -9.25 -8.84
CA ALA A 56 -6.80 -7.94 -9.10
C ALA A 56 -8.31 -7.95 -8.82
N THR A 57 -8.99 -9.02 -9.20
CA THR A 57 -10.42 -9.24 -8.93
C THR A 57 -10.69 -9.28 -7.41
N ALA A 58 -9.91 -10.06 -6.66
CA ALA A 58 -10.03 -10.15 -5.21
C ALA A 58 -9.82 -8.79 -4.51
N ILE A 59 -8.84 -8.00 -4.96
CA ILE A 59 -8.62 -6.64 -4.42
C ILE A 59 -9.83 -5.74 -4.65
N ASN A 60 -10.44 -5.81 -5.84
CA ASN A 60 -11.65 -5.04 -6.14
C ASN A 60 -12.81 -5.45 -5.24
N LEU A 61 -13.01 -6.75 -5.00
CA LEU A 61 -14.04 -7.25 -4.09
C LEU A 61 -13.81 -6.77 -2.64
N ILE A 62 -12.58 -6.87 -2.13
CA ILE A 62 -12.24 -6.37 -0.78
C ILE A 62 -12.52 -4.86 -0.67
N ARG A 63 -12.25 -4.09 -1.72
CA ARG A 63 -12.51 -2.64 -1.74
C ARG A 63 -13.99 -2.31 -1.80
N LEU A 64 -14.77 -3.10 -2.54
CA LEU A 64 -16.21 -2.94 -2.63
C LEU A 64 -16.87 -3.27 -1.29
N ASP A 65 -16.46 -4.37 -0.65
CA ASP A 65 -16.88 -4.75 0.69
C ASP A 65 -16.61 -3.63 1.70
N ALA A 66 -15.36 -3.14 1.76
CA ALA A 66 -14.99 -2.05 2.64
C ALA A 66 -15.80 -0.76 2.39
N TRP A 67 -16.16 -0.47 1.13
CA TRP A 67 -17.02 0.66 0.81
C TRP A 67 -18.45 0.44 1.30
N TRP A 68 -19.00 -0.76 1.11
CA TRP A 68 -20.36 -1.11 1.53
C TRP A 68 -20.53 -1.10 3.05
N THR A 69 -19.52 -1.56 3.79
CA THR A 69 -19.55 -1.61 5.25
C THR A 69 -19.09 -0.30 5.92
N GLY A 70 -18.72 0.72 5.14
CA GLY A 70 -18.16 1.96 5.67
C GLY A 70 -16.79 1.78 6.33
N THR A 71 -16.11 0.67 6.11
CA THR A 71 -14.78 0.42 6.65
C THR A 71 -13.78 1.38 5.99
N THR A 72 -13.13 2.21 6.80
CA THR A 72 -12.10 3.12 6.30
C THR A 72 -10.97 2.33 5.63
N ARG A 73 -10.53 2.78 4.45
CA ARG A 73 -9.39 2.18 3.74
C ARG A 73 -8.19 2.13 4.69
N GLY A 74 -7.60 0.94 4.81
CA GLY A 74 -6.63 0.63 5.86
C GLY A 74 -5.56 1.70 6.05
N ARG A 75 -5.32 2.05 7.32
CA ARG A 75 -4.36 3.08 7.73
C ARG A 75 -2.95 2.74 7.24
N THR A 76 -2.16 3.75 6.87
CA THR A 76 -0.75 3.58 6.50
C THR A 76 -0.05 2.74 7.58
N ARG A 77 0.55 1.62 7.17
CA ARG A 77 1.22 0.71 8.11
C ARG A 77 2.36 1.45 8.80
N ILE A 78 2.32 1.45 10.13
CA ILE A 78 3.43 1.91 10.97
C ILE A 78 4.42 0.75 11.10
N SER A 79 5.69 0.98 10.79
CA SER A 79 6.73 -0.05 10.96
C SER A 79 6.96 -0.33 12.45
N HIS A 80 7.49 -1.50 12.82
CA HIS A 80 7.79 -1.81 14.23
C HIS A 80 8.75 -0.79 14.84
N LEU A 81 9.74 -0.33 14.08
CA LEU A 81 10.68 0.71 14.51
C LEU A 81 9.93 2.03 14.73
N THR A 82 9.10 2.46 13.78
CA THR A 82 8.31 3.70 13.92
C THR A 82 7.38 3.63 15.13
N ARG A 83 6.77 2.47 15.39
CA ARG A 83 5.93 2.26 16.56
C ARG A 83 6.77 2.40 17.85
N LEU A 84 7.92 1.71 17.91
CA LEU A 84 8.86 1.82 19.03
C LEU A 84 9.34 3.26 19.25
N ALA A 85 9.64 4.01 18.18
CA ALA A 85 10.05 5.40 18.28
C ALA A 85 8.92 6.29 18.84
N CYS A 86 7.67 6.03 18.47
CA CYS A 86 6.51 6.71 19.04
C CYS A 86 6.33 6.36 20.53
N ASP A 87 6.47 5.08 20.88
CA ASP A 87 6.39 4.59 22.27
C ASP A 87 7.48 5.20 23.17
N LEU A 88 8.68 5.44 22.63
CA LEU A 88 9.82 6.05 23.34
C LEU A 88 9.83 7.59 23.30
N GLY A 89 8.85 8.24 22.67
CA GLY A 89 8.81 9.69 22.53
C GLY A 89 9.89 10.28 21.59
N LEU A 90 10.46 9.46 20.71
CA LEU A 90 11.50 9.83 19.75
C LEU A 90 10.94 10.22 18.37
N ALA A 91 9.61 10.12 18.18
CA ALA A 91 8.96 10.55 16.95
C ALA A 91 8.76 12.07 16.97
N ALA A 92 9.66 12.80 16.30
CA ALA A 92 9.53 14.23 15.99
C ALA A 92 8.78 14.44 14.65
#